data_AF-A0A6M1SX60-F1
#
_entry.id   AF-A0A6M1SX60-F1
#
_cell.length_a   1.000
_cell.length_b   1.000
_cell.length_c   1.000
_cell.angle_alpha   90.00
_cell.angle_beta   90.00
_cell.angle_gamma   90.00
#
_symmetry.space_group_name_H-M   'P 1'
#
loop_
_entity.id
_entity.type
_entity.pdbx_description
1 polymer ?
#
loop_
_entity_poly.entity_id
_entity_poly.type
_entity_poly.pdbx_seq_one_letter_code
_entity_poly.pdbx_strand_id
1 'polypeptide(L)'
;MNQHEAAQATTMIGMMLKAFPSSQSTISEDSAMAYLYAVDDYSLAAIDRACRLFIKGKVPDRKNPDFAPSAPALAEQCELAEGVLKVEAYEAARVFVEHDSELWRKMETAKDDSNLVSCQRHGKRGWFFLPEEVAQAEQVALPPPIDEAQRLANMARLGLILSTFNSADDDRHDMGQGAPA
;
A
#
# COMPACT_ATOMS: atom_id res chain seq x y z
N MET A 1 -14.87 18.97 8.46
CA MET A 1 -15.75 19.38 7.33
C MET A 1 -16.11 20.86 7.44
N ASN A 2 -16.23 21.61 6.34
CA ASN A 2 -16.71 23.01 6.35
C ASN A 2 -18.24 23.12 6.17
N GLN A 3 -18.84 24.31 6.36
CA GLN A 3 -20.30 24.49 6.28
C GLN A 3 -20.91 24.12 4.92
N HIS A 4 -20.20 24.39 3.82
CA HIS A 4 -20.65 24.05 2.47
C HIS A 4 -20.65 22.53 2.24
N GLU A 5 -19.57 21.87 2.66
CA GLU A 5 -19.45 20.41 2.63
C GLU A 5 -20.51 19.75 3.51
N ALA A 6 -20.78 20.30 4.70
CA ALA A 6 -21.83 19.80 5.59
C ALA A 6 -23.20 19.84 4.92
N ALA A 7 -23.57 20.95 4.26
CA ALA A 7 -24.83 21.04 3.52
C ALA A 7 -24.93 20.02 2.36
N GLN A 8 -23.81 19.78 1.66
CA GLN A 8 -23.73 18.77 0.60
C GLN A 8 -23.85 17.35 1.16
N ALA A 9 -23.15 17.04 2.25
CA ALA A 9 -23.23 15.76 2.93
C ALA A 9 -24.65 15.48 3.44
N THR A 10 -25.31 16.45 4.09
CA THR A 10 -26.71 16.33 4.51
C THR A 10 -27.63 16.04 3.32
N THR A 11 -27.39 16.68 2.17
CA THR A 11 -28.17 16.44 0.95
C THR A 11 -27.98 15.01 0.44
N MET A 12 -26.73 14.51 0.40
CA MET A 12 -26.42 13.13 -0.03
C MET A 12 -27.03 12.08 0.90
N ILE A 13 -26.93 12.29 2.22
CA ILE A 13 -27.54 11.43 3.24
C ILE A 13 -29.06 11.43 3.08
N GLY A 14 -29.67 12.60 2.89
CA GLY A 14 -31.10 12.72 2.65
C GLY A 14 -31.56 11.96 1.39
N MET A 15 -30.77 12.01 0.31
CA MET A 15 -31.03 11.21 -0.89
C MET A 15 -30.91 9.71 -0.63
N MET A 16 -29.91 9.28 0.13
CA MET A 16 -29.77 7.88 0.55
C MET A 16 -30.99 7.42 1.35
N LEU A 17 -31.40 8.17 2.36
CA LEU A 17 -32.56 7.83 3.20
C LEU A 17 -33.86 7.71 2.39
N LYS A 18 -34.06 8.59 1.39
CA LYS A 18 -35.20 8.53 0.47
C LYS A 18 -35.21 7.30 -0.45
N ALA A 19 -34.06 6.65 -0.64
CA ALA A 19 -33.97 5.43 -1.47
C ALA A 19 -34.52 4.17 -0.78
N PHE A 20 -34.97 4.26 0.48
CA PHE A 20 -35.52 3.15 1.26
C PHE A 20 -37.02 3.36 1.58
N PRO A 21 -37.95 2.91 0.73
CA PRO A 21 -39.39 3.10 0.91
C PRO A 21 -39.92 2.56 2.24
N SER A 22 -39.40 1.42 2.71
CA SER A 22 -39.86 0.78 3.96
C SER A 22 -39.49 1.55 5.22
N SER A 23 -38.64 2.57 5.14
CA SER A 23 -38.23 3.43 6.26
C SER A 23 -38.86 4.82 6.25
N GLN A 24 -39.69 5.15 5.24
CA GLN A 24 -40.19 6.53 5.10
C GLN A 24 -41.06 6.99 6.28
N SER A 25 -41.74 6.07 6.98
CA SER A 25 -42.54 6.40 8.15
C SER A 25 -41.71 6.74 9.40
N THR A 26 -40.43 6.40 9.42
CA THR A 26 -39.51 6.65 10.54
C THR A 26 -38.47 7.73 10.24
N ILE A 27 -38.39 8.21 9.00
CA ILE A 27 -37.47 9.27 8.58
C ILE A 27 -38.17 10.63 8.72
N SER A 28 -37.58 11.51 9.53
CA SER A 28 -37.98 12.90 9.70
C SER A 28 -37.08 13.86 8.91
N GLU A 29 -37.45 15.14 8.85
CA GLU A 29 -36.62 16.20 8.25
C GLU A 29 -35.24 16.30 8.91
N ASP A 30 -35.16 16.09 10.22
CA ASP A 30 -33.90 16.14 10.99
C ASP A 30 -33.04 14.88 10.88
N SER A 31 -33.56 13.80 10.28
CA SER A 31 -32.86 12.51 10.25
C SER A 31 -31.53 12.60 9.50
N ALA A 32 -31.45 13.38 8.42
CA ALA A 32 -30.18 13.56 7.70
C ALA A 32 -29.13 14.30 8.54
N MET A 33 -29.56 15.24 9.39
CA MET A 33 -28.67 15.95 10.32
C MET A 33 -28.17 15.02 11.43
N ALA A 34 -29.05 14.16 11.96
CA ALA A 34 -28.66 13.15 12.95
C ALA A 34 -27.58 12.19 12.42
N TYR A 35 -27.65 11.82 11.16
CA TYR A 35 -26.65 10.98 10.50
C TYR A 35 -25.35 11.74 10.23
N LEU A 36 -25.43 13.05 9.92
CA LEU A 36 -24.26 13.88 9.71
C LEU A 36 -23.34 13.87 10.95
N TYR A 37 -23.88 13.93 12.17
CA TYR A 37 -23.08 13.84 13.40
C TYR A 37 -22.29 12.54 13.56
N ALA A 38 -22.65 11.47 12.83
CA ALA A 38 -21.91 10.22 12.87
C ALA A 38 -20.78 10.16 11.83
N VAL A 39 -20.73 11.11 10.89
CA VAL A 39 -19.85 11.04 9.72
C VAL A 39 -19.13 12.34 9.39
N ASP A 40 -19.26 13.37 10.22
CA ASP A 40 -18.68 14.71 10.00
C ASP A 40 -17.15 14.75 10.07
N ASP A 41 -16.54 13.71 10.64
CA ASP A 41 -15.10 13.45 10.64
C ASP A 41 -14.56 12.91 9.29
N TYR A 42 -15.43 12.45 8.38
CA TYR A 42 -15.02 11.88 7.08
C TYR A 42 -15.10 12.89 5.93
N SER A 43 -14.36 12.62 4.85
CA SER A 43 -14.41 13.47 3.66
C SER A 43 -15.77 13.39 2.96
N LEU A 44 -16.15 14.46 2.27
CA LEU A 44 -17.38 14.49 1.47
C LEU A 44 -17.40 13.38 0.40
N ALA A 45 -16.24 13.07 -0.19
CA ALA A 45 -16.10 12.00 -1.18
C ALA A 45 -16.36 10.61 -0.57
N ALA A 46 -15.91 10.38 0.67
CA ALA A 46 -16.20 9.13 1.38
C ALA A 46 -17.69 8.98 1.67
N ILE A 47 -18.35 10.06 2.10
CA ILE A 47 -19.79 10.09 2.37
C ILE A 47 -20.61 9.82 1.10
N ASP A 48 -20.30 10.46 -0.03
CA ASP A 48 -20.96 10.20 -1.32
C ASP A 48 -20.79 8.73 -1.73
N ARG A 49 -19.56 8.20 -1.65
CA ARG A 49 -19.26 6.81 -2.01
C ARG A 49 -20.03 5.82 -1.12
N ALA A 50 -20.04 6.05 0.20
CA ALA A 50 -20.78 5.22 1.15
C ALA A 50 -22.30 5.27 0.90
N CYS A 51 -22.87 6.46 0.74
CA CYS A 51 -24.29 6.63 0.41
C CYS A 51 -24.68 5.87 -0.87
N ARG A 52 -23.86 5.98 -1.91
CA ARG A 52 -24.06 5.25 -3.18
C ARG A 52 -23.97 3.74 -3.01
N LEU A 53 -23.12 3.22 -2.14
CA LEU A 53 -23.03 1.78 -1.88
C LEU A 53 -24.33 1.24 -1.27
N PHE A 54 -24.92 1.99 -0.32
CA PHE A 54 -26.22 1.64 0.25
C PHE A 54 -27.35 1.66 -0.79
N ILE A 55 -27.44 2.75 -1.58
CA ILE A 55 -28.45 2.88 -2.63
C ILE A 55 -28.33 1.76 -3.67
N LYS A 56 -27.10 1.37 -4.04
CA LYS A 56 -26.83 0.31 -5.01
C LYS A 56 -26.97 -1.11 -4.43
N GLY A 57 -27.24 -1.27 -3.14
CA GLY A 57 -27.29 -2.57 -2.48
C GLY A 57 -25.96 -3.32 -2.51
N LYS A 58 -24.83 -2.59 -2.52
CA LYS A 58 -23.47 -3.16 -2.61
C LYS A 58 -22.75 -3.32 -1.28
N VAL A 59 -23.42 -2.99 -0.17
CA VAL A 59 -22.87 -3.20 1.18
C VAL A 59 -23.12 -4.67 1.56
N PRO A 60 -22.06 -5.46 1.82
CA PRO A 60 -22.20 -6.87 2.17
C PRO A 60 -22.90 -7.06 3.52
N ASP A 61 -23.48 -8.24 3.74
CA ASP A 61 -24.01 -8.72 5.02
C ASP A 61 -25.06 -7.82 5.70
N ARG A 62 -25.76 -6.99 4.92
CA ARG A 62 -26.88 -6.21 5.45
C ARG A 62 -28.03 -7.13 5.85
N LYS A 63 -28.29 -7.18 7.17
CA LYS A 63 -29.41 -7.96 7.74
C LYS A 63 -30.76 -7.58 7.14
N ASN A 64 -30.99 -6.29 6.90
CA ASN A 64 -32.26 -5.75 6.41
C ASN A 64 -32.02 -4.78 5.24
N PRO A 65 -31.91 -5.27 3.99
CA PRO A 65 -31.61 -4.42 2.84
C PRO A 65 -32.74 -3.43 2.49
N ASP A 66 -33.99 -3.75 2.84
CA ASP A 66 -35.18 -2.95 2.53
C ASP A 66 -35.33 -1.68 3.39
N PHE A 67 -34.65 -1.64 4.53
CA PHE A 67 -34.68 -0.51 5.46
C PHE A 67 -33.45 0.37 5.28
N ALA A 68 -33.52 1.64 5.67
CA ALA A 68 -32.37 2.52 5.72
C ALA A 68 -31.28 1.93 6.66
N PRO A 69 -29.99 2.12 6.35
CA PRO A 69 -28.93 1.75 7.29
C PRO A 69 -29.02 2.61 8.55
N SER A 70 -28.51 2.13 9.68
CA SER A 70 -28.34 2.97 10.87
C SER A 70 -27.19 3.98 10.68
N ALA A 71 -27.16 5.05 11.48
CA ALA A 71 -26.07 6.02 11.43
C ALA A 71 -24.68 5.39 11.68
N PRO A 72 -24.49 4.46 12.65
CA PRO A 72 -23.21 3.75 12.79
C PRO A 72 -22.84 2.89 11.58
N ALA A 73 -23.82 2.24 10.94
CA ALA A 73 -23.56 1.47 9.72
C ALA A 73 -23.13 2.37 8.56
N LEU A 74 -23.65 3.60 8.47
CA LEU A 74 -23.15 4.58 7.51
C LEU A 74 -21.71 4.98 7.83
N ALA A 75 -21.39 5.27 9.10
CA ALA A 75 -20.05 5.66 9.53
C ALA A 75 -18.99 4.59 9.21
N GLU A 76 -19.30 3.32 9.44
CA GLU A 76 -18.42 2.20 9.08
C GLU A 76 -18.11 2.17 7.57
N GLN A 77 -19.12 2.41 6.73
CA GLN A 77 -18.90 2.48 5.28
C GLN A 77 -18.14 3.73 4.85
N CYS A 78 -18.31 4.86 5.54
CA CYS A 78 -17.51 6.05 5.33
C CYS A 78 -16.03 5.81 5.67
N GLU A 79 -15.73 5.13 6.77
CA GLU A 79 -14.36 4.77 7.15
C GLU A 79 -13.68 3.91 6.08
N LEU A 80 -14.37 2.87 5.61
CA LEU A 80 -13.87 2.02 4.53
C LEU A 80 -13.67 2.81 3.23
N ALA A 81 -14.62 3.67 2.86
CA ALA A 81 -14.52 4.50 1.67
C ALA A 81 -13.36 5.50 1.76
N GLU A 82 -13.14 6.11 2.92
CA GLU A 82 -12.03 7.03 3.21
C GLU A 82 -10.68 6.32 3.05
N GLY A 83 -10.55 5.10 3.60
CA GLY A 83 -9.36 4.28 3.42
C GLY A 83 -9.06 3.99 1.94
N VAL A 84 -10.08 3.61 1.18
CA VAL A 84 -9.94 3.35 -0.27
C VAL A 84 -9.56 4.62 -1.03
N LEU A 85 -10.19 5.75 -0.74
CA LEU A 85 -9.88 7.03 -1.39
C LEU A 85 -8.45 7.49 -1.09
N LYS A 86 -7.95 7.27 0.13
CA LYS A 86 -6.54 7.55 0.49
C LYS A 86 -5.58 6.69 -0.31
N VAL A 87 -5.88 5.41 -0.53
CA VAL A 87 -5.07 4.53 -1.39
C VAL A 87 -5.14 4.99 -2.85
N GLU A 88 -6.34 5.27 -3.38
CA GLU A 88 -6.51 5.76 -4.75
C GLU A 88 -5.74 7.08 -4.98
N ALA A 89 -5.79 8.01 -4.02
CA ALA A 89 -5.03 9.25 -4.07
C ALA A 89 -3.52 9.02 -3.97
N TYR A 90 -3.09 8.09 -3.10
CA TYR A 90 -1.68 7.70 -2.95
C TYR A 90 -1.13 7.13 -4.27
N GLU A 91 -1.90 6.29 -4.94
CA GLU A 91 -1.55 5.65 -6.21
C GLU A 91 -1.61 6.62 -7.39
N ALA A 92 -2.61 7.49 -7.44
CA ALA A 92 -2.74 8.50 -8.50
C ALA A 92 -1.60 9.53 -8.49
N ALA A 93 -1.04 9.81 -7.31
CA ALA A 93 0.08 10.74 -7.15
C ALA A 93 1.45 10.10 -7.41
N ARG A 94 1.54 8.79 -7.69
CA ARG A 94 2.79 8.04 -7.76
C ARG A 94 2.90 7.19 -9.01
N VAL A 95 4.13 6.86 -9.36
CA VAL A 95 4.45 5.97 -10.47
C VAL A 95 4.72 4.58 -9.92
N PHE A 96 3.97 3.59 -10.42
CA PHE A 96 4.25 2.19 -10.13
C PHE A 96 5.44 1.72 -10.96
N VAL A 97 6.50 1.29 -10.28
CA VAL A 97 7.70 0.72 -10.90
C VAL A 97 7.70 -0.78 -10.60
N GLU A 98 7.71 -1.58 -11.67
CA GLU A 98 7.69 -3.04 -11.59
C GLU A 98 9.05 -3.58 -11.11
N HIS A 99 9.02 -4.54 -10.20
CA HIS A 99 10.19 -5.24 -9.69
C HIS A 99 10.98 -5.88 -10.83
N ASP A 100 12.31 -5.88 -10.74
CA ASP A 100 13.25 -6.33 -11.78
C ASP A 100 13.29 -5.54 -13.09
N SER A 101 12.45 -4.50 -13.26
CA SER A 101 12.55 -3.60 -14.41
C SER A 101 13.88 -2.85 -14.42
N GLU A 102 14.29 -2.35 -15.59
CA GLU A 102 15.49 -1.48 -15.67
C GLU A 102 15.36 -0.27 -14.75
N LEU A 103 14.16 0.33 -14.71
CA LEU A 103 13.87 1.45 -13.84
C LEU A 103 13.97 1.06 -12.36
N TRP A 104 13.53 -0.14 -11.98
CA TRP A 104 13.70 -0.65 -10.61
C TRP A 104 15.17 -0.73 -10.20
N ARG A 105 16.03 -1.29 -11.06
CA ARG A 105 17.48 -1.34 -10.79
C ARG A 105 18.09 0.05 -10.68
N LYS A 106 17.59 1.00 -11.48
CA LYS A 106 17.99 2.41 -11.38
C LYS A 106 17.55 3.01 -10.07
N MET A 107 16.35 2.69 -9.59
CA MET A 107 15.85 3.11 -8.28
C MET A 107 16.72 2.54 -7.14
N GLU A 108 17.06 1.25 -7.19
CA GLU A 108 17.94 0.60 -6.19
C GLU A 108 19.31 1.29 -6.15
N THR A 109 19.88 1.60 -7.31
CA THR A 109 21.16 2.30 -7.44
C THR A 109 21.05 3.76 -6.95
N ALA A 110 19.97 4.47 -7.29
CA ALA A 110 19.75 5.86 -6.90
C ALA A 110 19.57 6.03 -5.38
N LYS A 111 18.93 5.06 -4.73
CA LYS A 111 18.65 5.06 -3.29
C LYS A 111 19.73 4.38 -2.46
N ASP A 112 20.73 3.77 -3.09
CA ASP A 112 21.74 2.91 -2.45
C ASP A 112 21.09 1.82 -1.56
N ASP A 113 19.99 1.25 -2.05
CA ASP A 113 19.19 0.26 -1.34
C ASP A 113 18.80 -0.88 -2.30
N SER A 114 19.43 -2.04 -2.12
CA SER A 114 19.15 -3.25 -2.89
C SER A 114 17.92 -4.03 -2.39
N ASN A 115 17.26 -3.56 -1.32
CA ASN A 115 16.12 -4.23 -0.68
C ASN A 115 14.88 -3.35 -0.69
N LEU A 116 14.64 -2.65 -1.80
CA LEU A 116 13.43 -1.84 -1.97
C LEU A 116 12.17 -2.69 -1.69
N VAL A 117 11.30 -2.14 -0.84
CA VAL A 117 10.04 -2.79 -0.49
C VAL A 117 9.19 -2.94 -1.74
N SER A 118 8.63 -4.13 -1.93
CA SER A 118 7.74 -4.43 -3.06
C SER A 118 6.40 -4.97 -2.54
N CYS A 119 5.32 -4.65 -3.22
CA CYS A 119 3.99 -5.22 -3.02
C CYS A 119 3.48 -5.86 -4.31
N GLN A 120 2.44 -6.69 -4.19
CA GLN A 120 1.74 -7.23 -5.35
C GLN A 120 0.57 -6.32 -5.71
N ARG A 121 0.55 -5.81 -6.94
CA ARG A 121 -0.50 -4.94 -7.46
C ARG A 121 -0.82 -5.31 -8.91
N HIS A 122 -2.10 -5.53 -9.21
CA HIS A 122 -2.57 -5.94 -10.55
C HIS A 122 -1.82 -7.15 -11.16
N GLY A 123 -1.43 -8.12 -10.33
CA GLY A 123 -0.69 -9.31 -10.77
C GLY A 123 0.81 -9.09 -10.99
N LYS A 124 1.31 -7.86 -10.82
CA LYS A 124 2.73 -7.51 -10.91
C LYS A 124 3.30 -7.25 -9.52
N ARG A 125 4.59 -7.53 -9.35
CA ARG A 125 5.34 -7.16 -8.16
C ARG A 125 6.02 -5.82 -8.41
N GLY A 126 5.99 -4.90 -7.47
CA GLY A 126 6.61 -3.58 -7.64
C GLY A 126 6.28 -2.63 -6.51
N TRP A 127 6.53 -1.34 -6.69
CA TRP A 127 6.26 -0.32 -5.68
C TRP A 127 5.92 1.02 -6.30
N PHE A 128 5.27 1.87 -5.51
CA PHE A 128 4.87 3.22 -5.90
C PHE A 128 5.90 4.24 -5.40
N PHE A 129 6.51 4.95 -6.34
CA PHE A 129 7.49 6.01 -6.07
C PHE A 129 6.94 7.37 -6.48
N LEU A 130 7.48 8.45 -5.90
CA LEU A 130 7.13 9.79 -6.34
C LEU A 130 7.68 10.03 -7.76
N PRO A 131 6.96 10.78 -8.63
CA PRO A 131 7.42 11.08 -9.97
C PRO A 131 8.82 11.70 -10.03
N GLU A 132 9.16 12.52 -9.03
CA GLU A 132 10.47 13.16 -8.90
C GLU A 132 11.59 12.15 -8.62
N GLU A 133 11.34 11.14 -7.77
CA GLU A 133 12.30 10.07 -7.48
C GLU A 133 12.54 9.23 -8.73
N VAL A 134 11.49 8.94 -9.49
CA VAL A 134 11.59 8.23 -10.77
C VAL A 134 12.40 9.02 -11.78
N ALA A 135 12.14 10.33 -11.93
CA ALA A 135 12.87 11.19 -12.85
C ALA A 135 14.36 11.31 -12.50
N GLN A 136 14.70 11.27 -11.20
CA GLN A 136 16.10 11.22 -10.75
C GLN A 136 16.75 9.87 -11.06
N ALA A 137 16.05 8.76 -10.79
CA ALA A 137 16.56 7.43 -11.07
C ALA A 137 16.76 7.19 -12.57
N GLU A 138 15.91 7.74 -13.45
CA GLU A 138 16.08 7.61 -14.90
C GLU A 138 17.42 8.17 -15.41
N GLN A 139 18.00 9.14 -14.71
CA GLN A 139 19.30 9.74 -15.03
C GLN A 139 20.48 8.89 -14.53
N VAL A 140 20.23 7.89 -13.69
CA VAL A 140 21.26 6.99 -13.17
C VAL A 140 21.68 6.01 -14.26
N ALA A 141 22.96 6.06 -14.60
CA ALA A 141 23.57 5.05 -15.46
C ALA A 141 23.70 3.74 -14.68
N LEU A 142 23.10 2.67 -15.20
CA LEU A 142 23.29 1.35 -14.64
C LEU A 142 24.71 0.86 -14.90
N PRO A 143 25.32 0.14 -13.94
CA PRO A 143 26.58 -0.54 -14.21
C PRO A 143 26.37 -1.54 -15.37
N PRO A 144 27.40 -1.73 -16.23
CA PRO A 144 27.30 -2.68 -17.33
C PRO A 144 26.97 -4.07 -16.78
N PRO A 145 26.18 -4.88 -17.52
CA PRO A 145 25.87 -6.23 -17.10
C PRO A 145 27.18 -7.02 -16.92
N ILE A 146 27.34 -7.62 -15.75
CA ILE A 146 28.49 -8.48 -15.44
C ILE A 146 28.31 -9.76 -16.26
N ASP A 147 29.25 -10.03 -17.18
CA ASP A 147 29.23 -11.28 -17.93
C ASP A 147 29.48 -12.49 -17.03
N GLU A 148 29.14 -13.69 -17.51
CA GLU A 148 29.24 -14.93 -16.73
C GLU A 148 30.69 -15.24 -16.28
N ALA A 149 31.69 -14.89 -17.10
CA ALA A 149 33.10 -15.08 -16.79
C ALA A 149 33.56 -14.14 -15.66
N GLN A 150 33.11 -12.88 -15.70
CA GLN A 150 33.33 -11.86 -14.69
C GLN A 150 32.62 -12.24 -13.38
N ARG A 151 31.44 -12.84 -13.46
CA ARG A 151 30.70 -13.36 -12.29
C ARG A 151 31.44 -14.52 -11.63
N LEU A 152 31.93 -15.48 -12.41
CA LEU A 152 32.75 -16.59 -11.93
C LEU A 152 34.07 -16.09 -11.32
N ALA A 153 34.72 -15.12 -11.95
CA ALA A 153 35.94 -14.50 -11.43
C ALA A 153 35.70 -13.79 -10.08
N ASN A 154 34.58 -13.07 -9.95
CA ASN A 154 34.21 -12.41 -8.70
C ASN A 154 33.86 -13.41 -7.59
N MET A 155 33.14 -14.49 -7.90
CA MET A 155 32.86 -15.56 -6.95
C MET A 155 34.14 -16.30 -6.52
N ALA A 156 35.06 -16.56 -7.44
CA ALA A 156 36.35 -17.17 -7.13
C ALA A 156 37.19 -16.27 -6.22
N ARG A 157 37.20 -14.95 -6.45
CA ARG A 157 37.88 -13.98 -5.58
C ARG A 157 37.28 -13.94 -4.17
N LEU A 158 35.95 -13.93 -4.04
CA LEU A 158 35.28 -13.98 -2.74
C LEU A 158 35.53 -15.32 -2.03
N GLY A 159 35.51 -16.45 -2.74
CA GLY A 159 35.83 -17.77 -2.20
C GLY A 159 37.27 -17.88 -1.71
N LEU A 160 38.23 -17.23 -2.37
CA LEU A 160 39.63 -17.13 -1.95
C LEU A 160 39.82 -16.28 -0.69
N ILE A 161 39.01 -15.23 -0.51
CA ILE A 161 39.01 -14.44 0.73
C ILE A 161 38.48 -15.30 1.89
N LEU A 162 37.38 -16.04 1.68
CA LEU A 162 36.83 -16.93 2.71
C LEU A 162 37.76 -18.11 3.07
N SER A 163 38.49 -18.66 2.10
CA SER A 163 39.44 -19.76 2.37
C SER A 163 40.73 -19.30 3.05
N THR A 164 41.20 -18.08 2.78
CA THR A 164 42.40 -17.50 3.44
C THR A 164 42.15 -17.07 4.88
N PHE A 165 40.90 -16.76 5.27
CA PHE A 165 40.55 -16.54 6.67
C PHE A 165 40.46 -17.85 7.49
N ASN A 166 40.01 -18.95 6.88
CA ASN A 166 39.95 -20.25 7.59
C ASN A 166 41.30 -20.98 7.67
N SER A 167 42.22 -20.74 6.72
CA SER A 167 43.54 -21.40 6.71
C SER A 167 44.59 -20.73 7.59
N ALA A 168 44.30 -19.54 8.14
CA ALA A 168 45.21 -18.86 9.06
C ALA A 168 45.07 -19.32 10.54
N ASP A 169 44.06 -20.16 10.87
CA ASP A 169 43.77 -20.57 12.25
C ASP A 169 43.99 -22.08 12.52
N ASP A 170 44.28 -22.89 11.49
CA ASP A 170 44.40 -24.36 11.63
C ASP A 170 45.85 -24.89 11.79
N ASP A 171 46.87 -24.04 11.62
CA ASP A 171 48.30 -24.44 11.67
C ASP A 171 48.93 -24.42 13.09
N ARG A 172 48.13 -24.49 14.17
CA ARG A 172 48.64 -24.48 15.57
C ARG A 172 48.46 -25.76 16.39
N HIS A 173 48.14 -26.89 15.77
CA HIS A 173 48.03 -28.17 16.48
C HIS A 173 48.81 -29.32 15.82
N ASP A 174 50.13 -29.19 15.69
CA ASP A 174 51.01 -30.36 15.71
C ASP A 174 52.37 -30.03 16.34
N MET A 175 52.46 -30.20 17.66
CA MET A 175 53.73 -30.26 18.38
C MET A 175 53.76 -31.56 19.18
N GLY A 176 54.21 -32.61 18.51
CA GLY A 176 55.21 -33.55 19.00
C GLY A 176 54.95 -34.20 20.36
N GLN A 177 54.52 -35.45 20.34
CA GLN A 177 54.91 -36.42 21.36
C GLN A 177 55.78 -37.50 20.71
N GLY A 178 57.08 -37.40 20.97
CA GLY A 178 58.07 -38.39 20.59
C GLY A 178 58.00 -39.64 21.47
N ALA A 179 58.37 -40.77 20.88
CA ALA A 179 59.01 -41.88 21.56
C ALA A 179 60.56 -41.74 21.41
N PRO A 180 61.44 -42.56 22.02
CA PRO A 180 61.27 -43.58 23.06
C PRO A 180 62.30 -43.47 24.22
N ALA A 181 62.06 -44.16 25.34
CA ALA A 181 63.03 -44.90 26.16
C ALA A 181 62.27 -45.70 27.24
#